data_AF-A0A1M6FPN0-F1
#
_entry.id   AF-A0A1M6FPN0-F1
#
_cell.length_a   1.000
_cell.length_b   1.000
_cell.length_c   1.000
_cell.angle_alpha   90.00
_cell.angle_beta   90.00
_cell.angle_gamma   90.00
#
_symmetry.space_group_name_H-M   'P 1'
#
loop_
_entity.id
_entity.type
_entity.pdbx_description
1 polymer ?
#
loop_
_entity_poly.entity_id
_entity_poly.type
_entity_poly.pdbx_seq_one_letter_code
_entity_poly.pdbx_strand_id
1 'polypeptide(L)' 'MKFHKKHEDIFVNIITPPDGVKATTDQPAGNAGKDPFCVYAGMRHAVGSVIINEDGSKTVCTEDGSWQNT' A
#
# COMPACT_ATOMS: atom_id res chain seq x y z
N MET A 1 9.95 -10.94 27.94
CA MET A 1 9.80 -9.91 26.88
C MET A 1 8.76 -10.39 25.86
N LYS A 2 7.56 -9.80 25.80
CA LYS A 2 6.61 -10.03 24.71
C LYS A 2 6.63 -8.78 23.83
N PHE A 3 7.37 -8.86 22.73
CA PHE A 3 7.56 -7.76 21.78
C PHE A 3 6.21 -7.29 21.22
N HIS A 4 6.04 -5.96 21.19
CA HIS A 4 4.86 -5.27 20.68
C HIS A 4 4.68 -5.55 19.17
N LYS A 5 3.86 -6.54 18.80
CA LYS A 5 3.40 -6.75 17.41
C LYS A 5 2.22 -5.84 17.06
N LYS A 6 2.35 -4.55 17.30
CA LYS A 6 1.43 -3.53 16.78
C LYS A 6 2.21 -2.77 15.72
N HIS A 7 1.58 -2.35 14.62
CA HIS A 7 2.17 -1.60 13.49
C HIS A 7 2.71 -2.41 12.30
N GLU A 8 2.12 -3.57 11.99
CA GLU A 8 2.37 -4.20 10.68
C GLU A 8 1.11 -4.24 9.80
N ASP A 9 -0.01 -3.66 10.23
CA ASP A 9 -1.22 -3.66 9.44
C ASP A 9 -1.03 -2.80 8.18
N ILE A 10 -1.37 -3.37 7.02
CA ILE A 10 -1.30 -2.73 5.71
C ILE A 10 -2.71 -2.56 5.15
N PHE A 11 -2.91 -1.48 4.43
CA PHE A 11 -4.20 -1.08 3.88
C PHE A 11 -4.11 -0.95 2.38
N VAL A 12 -5.23 -1.21 1.69
CA VAL A 12 -5.38 -0.80 0.30
C VAL A 12 -5.54 0.71 0.29
N ASN A 13 -4.68 1.39 -0.47
CA ASN A 13 -4.64 2.83 -0.55
C ASN A 13 -4.79 3.30 -2.00
N ILE A 14 -5.45 4.44 -2.17
CA ILE A 14 -5.36 5.27 -3.37
C ILE A 14 -4.37 6.37 -3.08
N ILE A 15 -3.31 6.42 -3.88
CA ILE A 15 -2.20 7.35 -3.76
C ILE A 15 -2.29 8.34 -4.92
N THR A 16 -2.32 9.62 -4.61
CA THR A 16 -2.24 10.74 -5.55
C THR A 16 -1.00 11.54 -5.19
N PRO A 17 0.14 11.32 -5.88
CA PRO A 17 1.39 12.03 -5.62
C PRO A 17 1.19 13.56 -5.67
N PRO A 18 2.02 14.34 -4.95
CA PRO A 18 3.18 13.90 -4.17
C PRO A 18 2.87 13.33 -2.78
N ASP A 19 1.80 13.79 -2.12
CA ASP A 19 1.55 13.50 -0.69
C ASP A 19 0.16 12.91 -0.39
N GLY A 20 -0.70 12.75 -1.40
CA GLY A 20 -2.05 12.24 -1.19
C GLY A 20 -2.05 10.73 -0.99
N VAL A 21 -2.41 10.28 0.21
CA VAL A 21 -2.66 8.85 0.49
C VAL A 21 -4.01 8.74 1.17
N LYS A 22 -4.93 7.98 0.58
CA LYS A 22 -6.25 7.71 1.13
C LYS A 22 -6.48 6.22 1.21
N ALA A 23 -6.73 5.71 2.41
CA ALA A 23 -7.16 4.33 2.59
C ALA A 23 -8.53 4.13 1.92
N THR A 24 -8.70 3.04 1.18
CA THR A 24 -10.00 2.68 0.61
C THR A 24 -10.97 2.15 1.66
N THR A 25 -10.44 1.65 2.78
CA THR A 25 -11.20 1.00 3.85
C THR A 25 -10.61 1.32 5.22
N ASP A 26 -11.45 1.38 6.26
CA ASP A 26 -11.02 1.50 7.66
C ASP A 26 -10.46 0.19 8.23
N GLN A 27 -10.65 -0.93 7.52
CA GLN A 27 -10.12 -2.24 7.90
C GLN A 27 -8.79 -2.53 7.20
N PRO A 28 -7.83 -3.16 7.89
CA PRO A 28 -6.58 -3.56 7.29
C PRO A 28 -6.80 -4.67 6.28
N ALA A 29 -6.12 -4.56 5.15
CA ALA A 29 -6.15 -5.55 4.08
C ALA A 29 -5.17 -6.72 4.33
N GLY A 30 -4.18 -6.53 5.21
CA GLY A 30 -3.24 -7.58 5.56
C GLY A 30 -2.22 -7.13 6.60
N ASN A 31 -1.12 -7.89 6.72
CA ASN A 31 -0.03 -7.64 7.65
C ASN A 31 1.34 -7.70 6.96
N ALA A 32 2.12 -6.63 6.98
CA ALA A 32 3.44 -6.49 6.38
C ALA A 32 4.49 -7.52 6.86
N GLY A 33 4.27 -8.20 7.98
CA GLY A 33 5.15 -9.27 8.45
C GLY A 33 4.90 -10.63 7.79
N LYS A 34 3.82 -10.75 7.00
CA LYS A 34 3.37 -12.02 6.39
C LYS A 34 2.96 -11.86 4.93
N ASP A 35 2.27 -10.77 4.62
CA ASP A 35 1.65 -10.52 3.33
C ASP A 35 2.55 -9.61 2.47
N PRO A 36 2.56 -9.81 1.14
CA PRO A 36 3.26 -8.92 0.23
C PRO A 36 2.68 -7.49 0.30
N PHE A 37 3.56 -6.50 0.16
CA PHE A 37 3.21 -5.09 0.17
C PHE A 37 4.14 -4.32 -0.75
N CYS A 38 3.67 -3.18 -1.24
CA CYS A 38 4.49 -2.24 -1.99
C CYS A 38 4.81 -1.02 -1.13
N VAL A 39 6.01 -0.46 -1.31
CA VAL A 39 6.43 0.73 -0.58
C VAL A 39 6.29 1.94 -1.48
N TYR A 40 5.67 3.00 -0.97
CA TYR A 40 5.61 4.30 -1.62
C TYR A 40 5.70 5.41 -0.57
N ALA A 41 6.47 6.47 -0.84
CA ALA A 41 6.70 7.58 0.10
C ALA A 41 7.07 7.15 1.53
N GLY A 42 7.81 6.04 1.68
CA GLY A 42 8.18 5.48 2.99
C GLY A 42 7.06 4.75 3.74
N MET A 43 5.85 4.65 3.16
CA MET A 43 4.71 3.91 3.70
C MET A 43 4.54 2.55 3.01
N ARG A 44 3.97 1.59 3.73
CA ARG A 44 3.66 0.25 3.21
C ARG A 44 2.20 0.19 2.79
N HIS A 45 1.96 -0.29 1.58
CA HIS A 45 0.65 -0.37 0.96
C HIS A 45 0.33 -1.81 0.59
N ALA A 46 -0.88 -2.26 0.91
CA ALA A 46 -1.29 -3.62 0.59
C ALA A 46 -1.45 -3.81 -0.93
N VAL A 47 -1.35 -5.06 -1.37
CA VAL A 47 -1.71 -5.47 -2.73
C VAL A 47 -3.08 -4.94 -3.11
N GLY A 48 -3.21 -4.43 -4.34
CA GLY A 48 -4.39 -3.75 -4.85
C GLY A 48 -4.42 -2.24 -4.60
N SER A 49 -3.44 -1.69 -3.87
CA SER A 49 -3.26 -0.23 -3.79
C SER A 49 -2.95 0.35 -5.16
N VAL A 50 -3.35 1.60 -5.40
CA VAL A 50 -3.25 2.25 -6.71
C VAL A 50 -2.61 3.62 -6.56
N ILE A 51 -1.55 3.88 -7.33
CA ILE A 51 -0.99 5.21 -7.56
C ILE A 51 -1.64 5.79 -8.81
N ILE A 52 -2.23 6.97 -8.71
CA ILE A 52 -2.75 7.74 -9.84
C ILE A 52 -1.73 8.83 -10.14
N ASN A 53 -0.99 8.67 -11.24
CA ASN A 53 0.04 9.63 -11.65
C ASN A 53 -0.60 10.90 -12.23
N GLU A 54 0.20 11.97 -12.35
CA GLU A 54 -0.26 13.27 -12.87
C GLU A 54 -0.77 13.20 -14.32
N ASP A 55 -0.25 12.26 -15.12
CA ASP A 55 -0.69 12.00 -16.50
C ASP A 55 -2.00 11.19 -16.57
N GLY A 56 -2.51 10.73 -15.44
CA GLY A 56 -3.71 9.90 -15.33
C GLY A 56 -3.46 8.38 -15.44
N SER A 57 -2.22 7.95 -15.74
CA SER A 57 -1.84 6.53 -15.64
C SER A 57 -1.98 6.00 -14.23
N LYS A 58 -2.21 4.69 -14.11
CA LYS A 58 -2.42 4.02 -12.84
C LYS A 58 -1.39 2.93 -12.63
N THR A 59 -0.78 2.93 -11.47
CA THR A 59 0.17 1.91 -11.07
C THR A 59 -0.40 1.13 -9.90
N VAL A 60 -0.53 -0.18 -10.04
CA VAL A 60 -1.16 -1.05 -9.04
C VAL A 60 -0.08 -1.83 -8.30
N CYS A 61 -0.24 -1.96 -6.98
CA CYS A 61 0.57 -2.86 -6.17
C CYS A 61 0.13 -4.30 -6.41
N THR A 62 1.01 -5.15 -6.91
CA THR A 62 0.71 -6.56 -7.25
C THR A 62 1.22 -7.54 -6.19
N GLU A 63 0.79 -8.80 -6.29
CA GLU A 63 1.09 -9.87 -5.31
C GLU A 63 2.57 -10.24 -5.22
N ASP A 64 3.37 -9.85 -6.21
CA ASP A 64 4.83 -9.98 -6.20
C ASP A 64 5.53 -8.86 -5.39
N GLY A 65 4.76 -7.92 -4.82
CA GLY A 65 5.28 -6.82 -4.02
C GLY A 65 5.89 -5.69 -4.86
N SER A 66 5.55 -5.60 -6.14
CA SER A 66 6.02 -4.56 -7.04
C SER A 66 4.88 -3.67 -7.54
N TRP A 67 5.24 -2.46 -7.98
CA TRP A 67 4.32 -1.52 -8.61
C TRP A 67 4.31 -1.78 -10.11
N GLN A 68 3.14 -2.15 -10.66
CA GLN A 68 2.96 -2.45 -12.07
C GLN A 68 2.03 -1.44 -12.73
N ASN A 69 2.45 -0.90 -13.89
CA ASN A 69 1.63 0.00 -14.67
C ASN A 69 0.65 -0.82 -15.52
N THR A 70 -0.63 -0.44 -15.49
CA THR A 70 -1.73 -1.13 -16.20
C THR A 70 -2.43 -0.20 -17.18
#